data_AF-A0A925MZZ4-F1
#
_entry.id   AF-A0A925MZZ4-F1
#
_cell.length_a   1.000
_cell.length_b   1.000
_cell.length_c   1.000
_cell.angle_alpha   90.00
_cell.angle_beta   90.00
_cell.angle_gamma   90.00
#
_symmetry.space_group_name_H-M   'P 1'
#
loop_
_entity.id
_entity.type
_entity.pdbx_description
1 polymer ?
#
loop_
_entity_poly.entity_id
_entity_poly.type
_entity_poly.pdbx_seq_one_letter_code
_entity_poly.pdbx_strand_id
1 'polypeptide(L)'
;MLVSEAVASRRSVRGFLPDPVDGAVIRRVLERASRAPSGGNLQPWHIDVVGGADLDALKAIMAKRVFEAPKGEPTEYDIYPKELPEPYRRYRFEVGEDLYGALGIPRENKLARMMWFARNFQFFGAPVA
;
A
#
# COMPACT_ATOMS: atom_id res chain seq x y z
N MET A 1 -23.71 -4.33 7.85
CA MET A 1 -23.08 -4.49 6.53
C MET A 1 -22.93 -5.98 6.27
N LEU A 2 -23.43 -6.44 5.13
CA LEU A 2 -23.22 -7.81 4.66
C LEU A 2 -21.78 -7.98 4.19
N VAL A 3 -21.25 -9.21 4.23
CA VAL A 3 -19.88 -9.48 3.76
C VAL A 3 -19.70 -9.07 2.29
N SER A 4 -20.70 -9.31 1.45
CA SER A 4 -20.71 -8.92 0.03
C SER A 4 -20.57 -7.40 -0.16
N GLU A 5 -21.26 -6.61 0.67
CA GLU A 5 -21.18 -5.14 0.65
C GLU A 5 -19.78 -4.66 1.03
N ALA A 6 -19.20 -5.24 2.10
CA ALA A 6 -17.85 -4.89 2.54
C ALA A 6 -16.82 -5.16 1.42
N VAL A 7 -16.91 -6.33 0.77
CA VAL A 7 -16.03 -6.71 -0.35
C VAL A 7 -16.20 -5.76 -1.52
N ALA A 8 -17.44 -5.44 -1.92
CA ALA A 8 -17.72 -4.56 -3.05
C ALA A 8 -17.26 -3.11 -2.80
N SER A 9 -17.37 -2.62 -1.56
CA SER A 9 -17.00 -1.24 -1.21
C SER A 9 -15.49 -1.02 -1.03
N ARG A 10 -14.71 -2.10 -0.82
CA ARG A 10 -13.28 -2.01 -0.53
C ARG A 10 -12.52 -1.48 -1.75
N ARG A 11 -11.73 -0.44 -1.55
CA ARG A 11 -10.89 0.19 -2.58
C ARG A 11 -9.50 0.52 -2.04
N SER A 12 -8.54 0.71 -2.93
CA SER A 12 -7.20 1.17 -2.57
C SER A 12 -7.22 2.68 -2.31
N VAL A 13 -7.34 3.06 -1.04
CA VAL A 13 -7.34 4.46 -0.60
C VAL A 13 -5.91 5.00 -0.61
N ARG A 14 -5.72 6.19 -1.20
CA ARG A 14 -4.41 6.85 -1.35
C ARG A 14 -4.39 8.29 -0.83
N GLY A 15 -5.26 8.55 0.15
CA GLY A 15 -5.33 9.80 0.90
C GLY A 15 -6.14 9.56 2.16
N PHE A 16 -5.50 9.71 3.30
CA PHE A 16 -6.09 9.48 4.62
C PHE A 16 -6.14 10.80 5.39
N LEU A 17 -7.11 10.90 6.29
CA LEU A 17 -7.17 11.96 7.28
C LEU A 17 -6.17 11.67 8.42
N PRO A 18 -5.70 12.69 9.14
CA PRO A 18 -4.77 12.52 10.26
C PRO A 18 -5.45 11.95 11.52
N ASP A 19 -6.75 11.67 11.48
CA ASP A 19 -7.51 11.15 12.62
C ASP A 19 -6.91 9.81 13.10
N PRO A 20 -6.55 9.68 14.39
CA PRO A 20 -5.97 8.46 14.90
C PRO A 20 -6.99 7.32 14.88
N VAL A 21 -6.51 6.09 14.68
CA VAL A 21 -7.31 4.89 14.85
C VAL A 21 -7.06 4.33 16.24
N ASP A 22 -8.13 4.13 17.03
CA ASP A 22 -8.04 3.48 18.33
C ASP A 22 -7.38 2.09 18.20
N GLY A 23 -6.35 1.83 18.99
CA GLY A 23 -5.64 0.54 18.99
C GLY A 23 -6.56 -0.66 19.27
N ALA A 24 -7.67 -0.47 19.99
CA ALA A 24 -8.66 -1.52 20.17
C ALA A 24 -9.37 -1.89 18.85
N VAL A 25 -9.58 -0.93 17.94
CA VAL A 25 -10.10 -1.19 16.59
C VAL A 25 -9.12 -2.06 15.81
N ILE A 26 -7.84 -1.69 15.80
CA ILE A 26 -6.80 -2.45 15.08
C ILE A 26 -6.70 -3.87 15.61
N ARG A 27 -6.65 -4.06 16.93
CA ARG A 27 -6.61 -5.38 17.56
C ARG A 27 -7.80 -6.25 17.13
N ARG A 28 -9.02 -5.71 17.18
CA ARG A 28 -10.23 -6.43 16.74
C ARG A 28 -10.19 -6.82 15.27
N VAL A 29 -9.59 -6.00 14.41
CA VAL A 29 -9.42 -6.33 12.98
C VAL A 29 -8.42 -7.46 12.80
N LEU A 30 -7.27 -7.40 13.49
CA LEU A 30 -6.22 -8.43 13.42
C LEU A 30 -6.70 -9.78 13.99
N GLU A 31 -7.44 -9.77 15.10
CA GLU A 31 -8.07 -10.97 15.67
C GLU A 31 -9.05 -11.64 14.71
N ARG A 32 -9.77 -10.86 13.90
CA ARG A 32 -10.67 -11.40 12.86
C ARG A 32 -9.87 -11.88 11.64
N ALA A 33 -8.83 -11.16 11.25
CA ALA A 33 -7.98 -11.52 10.12
C ALA A 33 -7.20 -12.82 10.38
N SER A 34 -6.77 -13.07 11.62
CA SER A 34 -6.05 -14.30 12.00
C SER A 34 -6.90 -15.57 11.89
N ARG A 35 -8.20 -15.44 11.61
CA ARG A 35 -9.08 -16.59 11.31
C ARG A 35 -9.03 -17.04 9.86
N ALA A 36 -8.26 -16.37 9.00
CA ALA A 36 -8.02 -16.83 7.63
C ALA A 36 -7.42 -18.26 7.66
N PRO A 37 -7.85 -19.18 6.78
CA PRO A 37 -7.24 -20.50 6.73
C PRO A 37 -5.81 -20.42 6.16
N SER A 38 -4.94 -21.33 6.61
CA SER A 38 -3.60 -21.54 6.04
C SER A 38 -3.32 -23.03 5.91
N GLY A 39 -2.44 -23.43 4.99
CA GLY A 39 -2.00 -24.82 4.87
C GLY A 39 -1.52 -25.36 6.22
N GLY A 40 -2.05 -26.50 6.66
CA GLY A 40 -1.75 -27.08 7.99
C GLY A 40 -2.09 -26.20 9.19
N ASN A 41 -2.90 -25.15 9.03
CA ASN A 41 -3.20 -24.14 10.06
C ASN A 41 -1.95 -23.50 10.70
N LEU A 42 -0.86 -23.37 9.93
CA LEU A 42 0.42 -22.83 10.40
C LEU A 42 0.36 -21.36 10.84
N GLN A 43 -0.59 -20.57 10.35
CA GLN A 43 -0.75 -19.15 10.69
C GLN A 43 0.57 -18.36 10.54
N PRO A 44 1.23 -18.41 9.36
CA PRO A 44 2.61 -17.96 9.20
C PRO A 44 2.77 -16.43 9.22
N TRP A 45 1.67 -15.67 9.34
CA TRP A 45 1.70 -14.23 9.33
C TRP A 45 2.37 -13.67 10.58
N HIS A 46 3.33 -12.76 10.35
CA HIS A 46 3.85 -11.84 11.36
C HIS A 46 3.41 -10.44 10.97
N ILE A 47 2.85 -9.68 11.91
CA ILE A 47 2.24 -8.38 11.64
C ILE A 47 2.81 -7.36 12.62
N ASP A 48 3.61 -6.44 12.08
CA ASP A 48 4.03 -5.24 12.77
C ASP A 48 2.98 -4.15 12.53
N VAL A 49 2.56 -3.47 13.61
CA VAL A 49 1.66 -2.32 13.54
C VAL A 49 2.42 -1.12 14.05
N VAL A 50 2.53 -0.08 13.22
CA VAL A 50 3.35 1.08 13.53
C VAL A 50 2.49 2.35 13.49
N GLY A 51 2.48 3.11 14.59
CA GLY A 51 1.72 4.35 14.72
C GLY A 51 2.49 5.40 15.50
N GLY A 52 1.95 6.62 15.55
CA GLY A 52 2.55 7.73 16.31
C GLY A 52 4.00 8.01 15.93
N ALA A 53 4.85 8.28 16.93
CA ALA A 53 6.24 8.67 16.72
C ALA A 53 7.09 7.61 16.00
N ASP A 54 6.80 6.32 16.19
CA ASP A 54 7.53 5.24 15.52
C ASP A 54 7.22 5.20 14.02
N LEU A 55 5.96 5.51 13.65
CA LEU A 55 5.57 5.63 12.25
C LEU A 55 6.24 6.85 11.60
N ASP A 56 6.35 7.96 12.33
CA ASP A 56 7.06 9.15 11.84
C ASP A 56 8.55 8.88 11.66
N ALA A 57 9.18 8.15 12.58
CA ALA A 57 10.57 7.71 12.44
C ALA A 57 10.74 6.78 11.24
N LEU A 58 9.84 5.81 11.03
CA LEU A 58 9.85 4.93 9.86
C LEU A 58 9.70 5.72 8.55
N LYS A 59 8.76 6.67 8.49
CA LYS A 59 8.55 7.56 7.34
C LYS A 59 9.80 8.39 7.03
N ALA A 60 10.52 8.87 8.05
CA ALA A 60 11.76 9.62 7.87
C ALA A 60 12.89 8.73 7.29
N ILE A 61 13.02 7.50 7.78
CA ILE A 61 13.96 6.51 7.23
C ILE A 61 13.63 6.22 5.76
N MET A 62 12.36 5.92 5.47
CA MET A 62 11.92 5.64 4.10
C MET A 62 12.13 6.84 3.16
N ALA A 63 11.88 8.07 3.61
CA ALA A 63 12.11 9.27 2.80
C ALA A 63 13.57 9.41 2.37
N LYS A 64 14.51 9.12 3.28
CA LYS A 64 15.94 9.08 2.97
C LYS A 64 16.26 7.98 1.94
N ARG A 65 15.70 6.77 2.10
CA ARG A 65 15.93 5.65 1.18
C ARG A 65 15.39 5.89 -0.22
N VAL A 66 14.20 6.48 -0.34
CA VAL A 66 13.63 6.86 -1.65
C VAL A 66 14.53 7.83 -2.40
N PHE A 67 15.17 8.76 -1.69
CA PHE A 67 16.13 9.68 -2.28
C PHE A 67 17.45 8.99 -2.69
N GLU A 68 17.98 8.11 -1.85
CA GLU A 68 19.22 7.36 -2.12
C GLU A 68 19.07 6.32 -3.24
N ALA A 69 17.90 5.69 -3.35
CA ALA A 69 17.59 4.63 -4.31
C ALA A 69 16.29 4.93 -5.09
N PRO A 70 16.30 5.93 -5.99
CA PRO A 70 15.09 6.41 -6.69
C PRO A 70 14.48 5.38 -7.67
N LYS A 71 15.25 4.35 -8.04
CA LYS A 71 14.75 3.21 -8.85
C LYS A 71 14.19 2.07 -8.00
N GLY A 72 14.19 2.21 -6.68
CA GLY A 72 13.88 1.15 -5.73
C GLY A 72 15.12 0.35 -5.32
N GLU A 73 15.00 -0.32 -4.17
CA GLU A 73 15.97 -1.29 -3.69
C GLU A 73 15.72 -2.65 -4.37
N PRO A 74 16.76 -3.51 -4.51
CA PRO A 74 16.56 -4.87 -4.97
C PRO A 74 15.63 -5.63 -4.00
N THR A 75 14.67 -6.37 -4.55
CA THR A 75 13.78 -7.22 -3.76
C THR A 75 14.39 -8.60 -3.58
N GLU A 76 14.15 -9.23 -2.43
CA GLU A 76 14.61 -10.60 -2.15
C GLU A 76 13.96 -11.63 -3.10
N TYR A 77 12.77 -11.31 -3.62
CA TYR A 77 12.01 -12.15 -4.54
C TYR A 77 11.30 -11.29 -5.61
N ASP A 78 10.91 -11.93 -6.71
CA ASP A 78 10.18 -11.29 -7.82
C ASP A 78 8.74 -10.97 -7.38
N ILE A 79 8.42 -9.69 -7.18
CA ILE A 79 7.06 -9.23 -6.83
C ILE A 79 6.06 -9.46 -7.98
N TYR A 80 6.54 -9.30 -9.21
CA TYR A 80 5.82 -9.64 -10.43
C TYR A 80 6.65 -10.64 -11.23
N PRO A 81 6.01 -11.50 -12.03
CA PRO A 81 6.72 -12.26 -13.05
C PRO A 81 7.61 -11.36 -13.91
N LYS A 82 8.82 -11.82 -14.24
CA LYS A 82 9.80 -11.06 -15.05
C LYS A 82 9.21 -10.55 -16.36
N GLU A 83 8.41 -11.39 -16.99
CA GLU A 83 7.58 -11.03 -18.12
C GLU A 83 6.13 -11.01 -17.66
N LEU A 84 5.45 -9.89 -17.86
CA LEU A 84 4.03 -9.75 -17.55
C LEU A 84 3.24 -9.97 -18.84
N PRO A 85 2.65 -11.16 -19.07
CA PRO A 85 1.93 -11.44 -20.31
C PRO A 85 0.61 -10.68 -20.36
N GLU A 86 0.00 -10.64 -21.53
CA GLU A 86 -1.40 -10.22 -21.65
C GLU A 86 -2.32 -11.23 -20.93
N PRO A 87 -3.40 -10.77 -20.27
CA PRO A 87 -3.90 -9.39 -20.23
C PRO A 87 -3.32 -8.53 -19.07
N TYR A 88 -2.42 -9.07 -18.25
CA TYR A 88 -1.97 -8.42 -17.02
C TYR A 88 -1.15 -7.15 -17.25
N ARG A 89 -0.38 -7.11 -18.33
CA ARG A 89 0.33 -5.90 -18.77
C ARG A 89 -0.64 -4.76 -19.02
N ARG A 90 -1.71 -5.03 -19.77
CA ARG A 90 -2.79 -4.08 -20.04
C ARG A 90 -3.47 -3.62 -18.76
N TYR A 91 -3.85 -4.53 -17.86
CA TYR A 91 -4.51 -4.15 -16.60
C TYR A 91 -3.66 -3.22 -15.74
N ARG A 92 -2.37 -3.51 -15.59
CA ARG A 92 -1.44 -2.66 -14.84
C ARG A 92 -1.30 -1.28 -15.47
N PHE A 93 -1.28 -1.22 -16.80
CA PHE A 93 -1.22 0.03 -17.54
C PHE A 93 -2.47 0.88 -17.34
N GLU A 94 -3.66 0.30 -17.57
CA GLU A 94 -4.95 1.00 -17.48
C GLU A 94 -5.18 1.58 -16.08
N VAL A 95 -4.98 0.77 -15.02
CA VAL A 95 -5.11 1.26 -13.63
C VAL A 95 -4.15 2.41 -13.33
N GLY A 96 -2.94 2.38 -13.90
CA GLY A 96 -1.96 3.46 -13.75
C GLY A 96 -2.43 4.75 -14.43
N GLU A 97 -2.89 4.67 -15.68
CA GLU A 97 -3.38 5.83 -16.41
C GLU A 97 -4.66 6.40 -15.78
N ASP A 98 -5.60 5.57 -15.33
CA ASP A 98 -6.80 6.01 -14.64
C ASP A 98 -6.47 6.73 -13.32
N LEU A 99 -5.54 6.19 -12.54
CA LEU A 99 -5.07 6.81 -11.30
C LEU A 99 -4.48 8.20 -11.56
N TYR A 100 -3.54 8.30 -12.50
CA TYR A 100 -2.89 9.58 -12.79
C TYR A 100 -3.83 10.57 -13.48
N GLY A 101 -4.73 10.10 -14.33
CA GLY A 101 -5.80 10.89 -14.93
C GLY A 101 -6.71 11.51 -13.88
N ALA A 102 -7.15 10.72 -12.88
CA ALA A 102 -7.96 11.21 -11.76
C ALA A 102 -7.26 12.27 -10.89
N LEU A 103 -5.92 12.27 -10.88
CA LEU A 103 -5.10 13.25 -10.16
C LEU A 103 -4.73 14.47 -11.01
N GLY A 104 -5.12 14.51 -12.29
CA GLY A 104 -4.70 15.56 -13.23
C GLY A 104 -3.20 15.53 -13.55
N ILE A 105 -2.55 14.37 -13.43
CA ILE A 105 -1.11 14.20 -13.68
C ILE A 105 -0.90 13.59 -15.07
N PRO A 106 -0.54 14.39 -16.09
CA PRO A 106 -0.35 13.88 -17.45
C PRO A 106 0.84 12.91 -17.53
N ARG A 107 0.86 12.08 -18.57
CA ARG A 107 1.86 11.03 -18.76
C ARG A 107 3.28 11.57 -18.94
N GLU A 108 3.37 12.76 -19.49
CA GLU A 108 4.59 13.50 -19.80
C GLU A 108 5.21 14.08 -18.54
N ASN A 109 4.41 14.34 -17.49
CA ASN A 109 4.90 14.88 -16.23
C ASN A 109 5.47 13.77 -15.34
N LYS A 110 6.66 13.28 -15.73
CA LYS A 110 7.38 12.22 -15.02
C LYS A 110 7.71 12.59 -13.57
N LEU A 111 8.04 13.86 -13.33
CA LEU A 111 8.35 14.36 -11.99
C LEU A 111 7.12 14.26 -11.08
N ALA A 112 5.95 14.73 -11.49
CA ALA A 112 4.75 14.64 -10.67
C ALA A 112 4.31 13.18 -10.43
N ARG A 113 4.46 12.30 -11.44
CA ARG A 113 4.21 10.85 -11.24
C ARG A 113 5.17 10.23 -10.24
N MET A 114 6.45 10.59 -10.29
CA MET A 114 7.46 10.14 -9.33
C MET A 114 7.17 10.67 -7.92
N MET A 115 6.81 11.96 -7.79
CA MET A 115 6.44 12.55 -6.50
C MET A 115 5.18 11.91 -5.91
N TRP A 116 4.18 11.58 -6.74
CA TRP A 116 3.01 10.83 -6.30
C TRP A 116 3.39 9.41 -5.88
N PHE A 117 4.24 8.73 -6.65
CA PHE A 117 4.73 7.39 -6.32
C PHE A 117 5.48 7.37 -4.97
N ALA A 118 6.29 8.39 -4.67
CA ALA A 118 6.99 8.52 -3.40
C ALA A 118 6.05 8.53 -2.18
N ARG A 119 4.76 8.89 -2.34
CA ARG A 119 3.77 8.85 -1.26
C ARG A 119 3.45 7.43 -0.76
N ASN A 120 3.78 6.38 -1.51
CA ASN A 120 3.68 4.99 -1.01
C ASN A 120 4.51 4.82 0.28
N PHE A 121 5.70 5.41 0.31
CA PHE A 121 6.63 5.38 1.44
C PHE A 121 6.25 6.32 2.58
N GLN A 122 5.13 7.01 2.44
CA GLN A 122 4.49 7.81 3.48
C GLN A 122 3.12 7.21 3.87
N PHE A 123 2.85 5.97 3.43
CA PHE A 123 1.57 5.27 3.63
C PHE A 123 0.36 6.11 3.17
N PHE A 124 0.56 6.97 2.17
CA PHE A 124 -0.41 7.96 1.70
C PHE A 124 -1.01 8.87 2.78
N GLY A 125 -0.32 9.02 3.92
CA GLY A 125 -0.78 9.80 5.06
C GLY A 125 -1.62 9.02 6.06
N ALA A 126 -1.67 7.68 5.98
CA ALA A 126 -2.35 6.88 6.99
C ALA A 126 -1.76 7.12 8.39
N PRO A 127 -2.62 7.16 9.44
CA PRO A 127 -2.20 7.41 10.83
C PRO A 127 -1.57 6.18 11.51
N VAL A 128 -1.74 5.00 10.90
CA VAL A 128 -1.19 3.71 11.32
C VAL A 128 -0.83 2.92 10.07
N ALA A 129 0.29 2.19 10.11
CA ALA A 129 0.80 1.33 9.05
C ALA A 129 0.88 -0.13 9.51
#